data_AF-A0A2N7FGY1-F1
#
_entry.id   AF-A0A2N7FGY1-F1
#
_cell.length_a   1.000
_cell.length_b   1.000
_cell.length_c   1.000
_cell.angle_alpha   90.00
_cell.angle_beta   90.00
_cell.angle_gamma   90.00
#
_symmetry.space_group_name_H-M   'P 1'
#
loop_
_entity.id
_entity.type
_entity.pdbx_description
1 polymer ?
#
loop_
_entity_poly.entity_id
_entity_poly.type
_entity_poly.pdbx_seq_one_letter_code
_entity_poly.pdbx_strand_id
1 'polypeptide(L)'
;MDKSQAQMNRESTEENMAELKGRRTKGRLVLIGLVLIFALPAIIAKTVLDQNWYTSGVTNSGELVEPRVTLADFGVTIPMAGEGWLVGYIAPTECESLCEQQLHYLNQSYLALGKNKERVTAVVFVSEGNSLSGSFNKPELSLLAGGDQLSTEFAPASIVIIDPLGQLVMEYKSVSDPSQLVGQSKGMIHDLRKLLKLSRVG
;
A
#
# COMPACT_ATOMS: atom_id res chain seq x y z
N MET A 1 -25.07 -79.88 26.83
CA MET A 1 -24.00 -79.00 27.35
C MET A 1 -23.65 -77.85 26.39
N ASP A 2 -24.54 -77.46 25.47
CA ASP A 2 -24.17 -76.62 24.31
C ASP A 2 -24.63 -75.14 24.44
N LYS A 3 -25.73 -74.86 25.14
CA LYS A 3 -26.29 -73.49 25.27
C LYS A 3 -25.43 -72.52 26.10
N SER A 4 -24.68 -73.03 27.08
CA SER A 4 -23.87 -72.20 27.99
C SER A 4 -22.58 -71.69 27.33
N GLN A 5 -21.97 -72.45 26.43
CA GLN A 5 -20.79 -72.00 25.67
C GLN A 5 -21.17 -70.98 24.59
N ALA A 6 -22.35 -71.09 23.99
CA ALA A 6 -22.85 -70.14 23.00
C ALA A 6 -23.18 -68.75 23.60
N GLN A 7 -23.66 -68.68 24.85
CA GLN A 7 -23.90 -67.42 25.53
C GLN A 7 -22.60 -66.71 25.93
N MET A 8 -21.63 -67.46 26.45
CA MET A 8 -20.32 -66.93 26.88
C MET A 8 -19.50 -66.35 25.73
N ASN A 9 -19.59 -66.94 24.53
CA ASN A 9 -18.93 -66.42 23.32
C ASN A 9 -19.61 -65.17 22.76
N ARG A 10 -20.92 -64.97 23.01
CA ARG A 10 -21.65 -63.78 22.56
C ARG A 10 -21.30 -62.55 23.39
N GLU A 11 -21.28 -62.69 24.71
CA GLU A 11 -20.89 -61.60 25.62
C GLU A 11 -19.45 -61.15 25.38
N SER A 12 -18.50 -62.09 25.18
CA SER A 12 -17.11 -61.73 24.88
C SER A 12 -16.95 -61.06 23.50
N THR A 13 -17.79 -61.38 22.52
CA THR A 13 -17.75 -60.75 21.19
C THR A 13 -18.34 -59.33 21.22
N GLU A 14 -19.39 -59.11 22.00
CA GLU A 14 -20.02 -57.79 22.17
C GLU A 14 -19.12 -56.82 22.96
N GLU A 15 -18.44 -57.31 24.02
CA GLU A 15 -17.45 -56.52 24.76
C GLU A 15 -16.25 -56.13 23.89
N ASN A 16 -15.68 -57.08 23.14
CA ASN A 16 -14.57 -56.80 22.21
C ASN A 16 -14.98 -55.83 21.08
N MET A 17 -16.21 -55.95 20.56
CA MET A 17 -16.72 -55.05 19.51
C MET A 17 -16.96 -53.63 20.05
N ALA A 18 -17.43 -53.48 21.29
CA ALA A 18 -17.58 -52.20 21.97
C ALA A 18 -16.22 -51.54 22.25
N GLU A 19 -15.22 -52.31 22.68
CA GLU A 19 -13.86 -51.83 22.95
C GLU A 19 -13.15 -51.36 21.66
N LEU A 20 -13.29 -52.13 20.56
CA LEU A 20 -12.78 -51.75 19.23
C LEU A 20 -13.47 -50.49 18.69
N LYS A 21 -14.79 -50.34 18.90
CA LYS A 21 -15.54 -49.15 18.51
C LYS A 21 -15.09 -47.92 19.30
N GLY A 22 -14.84 -48.07 20.61
CA GLY A 22 -14.29 -47.02 21.48
C GLY A 22 -12.86 -46.61 21.14
N ARG A 23 -11.99 -47.56 20.78
CA ARG A 23 -10.63 -47.27 20.25
C ARG A 23 -10.69 -46.55 18.91
N ARG A 24 -11.60 -46.94 18.01
CA ARG A 24 -11.78 -46.31 16.69
C ARG A 24 -12.30 -44.88 16.78
N THR A 25 -13.26 -44.58 17.66
CA THR A 25 -13.76 -43.20 17.87
C THR A 25 -12.70 -42.30 18.50
N LYS A 26 -11.93 -42.80 19.47
CA LYS A 26 -10.78 -42.08 20.04
C LYS A 26 -9.71 -41.78 18.99
N GLY A 27 -9.33 -42.77 18.17
CA GLY A 27 -8.35 -42.57 17.09
C GLY A 27 -8.84 -41.56 16.03
N ARG A 28 -10.12 -41.59 15.69
CA ARG A 28 -10.73 -40.63 14.75
C ARG A 28 -10.76 -39.22 15.33
N LEU A 29 -11.04 -39.06 16.63
CA LEU A 29 -10.97 -37.78 17.33
C LEU A 29 -9.54 -37.22 17.38
N VAL A 30 -8.54 -38.07 17.63
CA VAL A 30 -7.12 -37.67 17.59
C VAL A 30 -6.71 -37.24 16.18
N LEU A 31 -7.13 -37.98 15.14
CA LEU A 31 -6.84 -37.64 13.75
C LEU A 31 -7.51 -36.31 13.35
N ILE A 32 -8.77 -36.09 13.73
CA ILE A 32 -9.47 -34.82 13.49
C ILE A 32 -8.78 -33.68 14.24
N GLY A 33 -8.40 -33.88 15.50
CA GLY A 33 -7.66 -32.88 16.27
C GLY A 33 -6.32 -32.50 15.62
N LEU A 34 -5.60 -33.48 15.07
CA LEU A 34 -4.35 -33.26 14.35
C LEU A 34 -4.60 -32.51 13.04
N VAL A 35 -5.61 -32.88 12.24
CA VAL A 35 -5.96 -32.13 11.03
C VAL A 35 -6.33 -30.69 11.37
N LEU A 36 -7.12 -30.47 12.43
CA LEU A 36 -7.51 -29.13 12.85
C LEU A 36 -6.31 -28.29 13.29
N ILE A 37 -5.31 -28.86 14.00
CA ILE A 37 -4.14 -28.08 14.43
C ILE A 37 -3.34 -27.51 13.25
N PHE A 38 -3.35 -28.20 12.11
CA PHE A 38 -2.66 -27.75 10.88
C PHE A 38 -3.55 -26.94 9.95
N ALA A 39 -4.82 -27.31 9.79
CA ALA A 39 -5.73 -26.66 8.86
C ALA A 39 -6.31 -25.36 9.42
N LEU A 40 -6.61 -25.31 10.73
CA LEU A 40 -7.28 -24.15 11.35
C LEU A 40 -6.43 -22.87 11.24
N PRO A 41 -5.11 -22.87 11.50
CA PRO A 41 -4.29 -21.67 11.31
C PRO A 41 -4.28 -21.16 9.86
N ALA A 42 -4.23 -22.07 8.88
CA ALA A 42 -4.23 -21.71 7.46
C ALA A 42 -5.58 -21.12 7.01
N ILE A 43 -6.68 -21.70 7.48
CA ILE A 43 -8.03 -21.19 7.21
C ILE A 43 -8.20 -19.80 7.84
N ILE A 44 -7.80 -19.63 9.10
CA ILE A 44 -7.86 -18.32 9.78
C ILE A 44 -7.02 -17.29 9.03
N ALA A 45 -5.77 -17.61 8.69
CA ALA A 45 -4.90 -16.70 7.94
C ALA A 45 -5.51 -16.29 6.60
N LYS A 46 -6.06 -17.23 5.83
CA LYS A 46 -6.75 -16.95 4.58
C LYS A 46 -7.97 -16.04 4.78
N THR A 47 -8.80 -16.32 5.78
CA THR A 47 -9.98 -15.48 6.04
C THR A 47 -9.64 -14.07 6.48
N VAL A 48 -8.58 -13.89 7.27
CA VAL A 48 -8.10 -12.57 7.69
C VAL A 48 -7.59 -11.77 6.49
N LEU A 49 -6.90 -12.43 5.56
CA LEU A 49 -6.40 -11.80 4.33
C LEU A 49 -7.54 -11.45 3.36
N ASP A 50 -8.47 -12.38 3.10
CA ASP A 50 -9.58 -12.20 2.16
C ASP A 50 -10.59 -11.14 2.64
N GLN A 51 -10.71 -10.91 3.96
CA GLN A 51 -11.60 -9.88 4.55
C GLN A 51 -10.91 -8.52 4.76
N ASN A 52 -9.67 -8.32 4.28
CA ASN A 52 -8.89 -7.09 4.51
C ASN A 52 -8.74 -6.71 6.00
N TRP A 53 -8.89 -7.67 6.93
CA TRP A 53 -8.63 -7.45 8.36
C TRP A 53 -7.14 -7.38 8.69
N TYR A 54 -6.30 -7.74 7.74
CA TYR A 54 -4.87 -7.51 7.82
C TYR A 54 -4.53 -6.11 7.30
N THR A 55 -4.22 -5.19 8.21
CA THR A 55 -3.45 -4.01 7.83
C THR A 55 -2.00 -4.48 7.66
N SER A 56 -1.52 -4.52 6.42
CA SER A 56 -0.10 -4.74 6.15
C SER A 56 0.70 -3.82 7.05
N GLY A 57 1.75 -4.33 7.72
CA GLY A 57 2.63 -3.54 8.59
C GLY A 57 3.47 -2.50 7.83
N VAL A 58 2.93 -1.92 6.76
CA VAL A 58 3.53 -0.84 6.01
C VAL A 58 3.50 0.39 6.90
N THR A 59 4.70 0.89 7.20
CA THR A 59 4.89 2.12 7.97
C THR A 59 4.90 3.35 7.06
N ASN A 60 4.55 3.17 5.78
CA ASN A 60 4.43 4.23 4.79
C ASN A 60 2.99 4.76 4.82
N SER A 61 2.85 6.06 4.67
CA SER A 61 1.57 6.76 4.58
C SER A 61 1.05 6.83 3.13
N GLY A 62 1.94 6.80 2.15
CA GLY A 62 1.60 6.72 0.73
C GLY A 62 1.47 5.28 0.24
N GLU A 63 0.80 5.09 -0.90
CA GLU A 63 0.63 3.81 -1.57
C GLU A 63 1.75 3.61 -2.58
N LEU A 64 2.35 2.41 -2.63
CA LEU A 64 3.35 2.10 -3.65
C LEU A 64 2.68 2.00 -5.02
N VAL A 65 3.31 2.58 -6.04
CA VAL A 65 2.81 2.51 -7.41
C VAL A 65 3.13 1.12 -7.97
N GLU A 66 2.08 0.36 -8.27
CA GLU A 66 2.16 -0.98 -8.87
C GLU A 66 1.20 -1.06 -10.07
N PRO A 67 1.66 -1.44 -11.28
CA PRO A 67 3.00 -1.91 -11.63
C PRO A 67 4.04 -0.79 -11.67
N ARG A 68 5.32 -1.17 -11.77
CA ARG A 68 6.41 -0.19 -11.95
C ARG A 68 6.27 0.54 -13.29
N VAL A 69 5.93 1.83 -13.20
CA VAL A 69 5.81 2.76 -14.35
C VAL A 69 6.71 3.97 -14.18
N THR A 70 7.20 4.54 -15.28
CA THR A 70 8.09 5.68 -15.32
C THR A 70 7.43 6.87 -16.00
N LEU A 71 7.94 8.09 -15.78
CA LEU A 71 7.47 9.29 -16.48
C LEU A 71 7.54 9.12 -18.01
N ALA A 72 8.57 8.40 -18.50
CA ALA A 72 8.77 8.14 -19.92
C ALA A 72 7.67 7.24 -20.50
N ASP A 73 7.10 6.32 -19.72
CA ASP A 73 5.97 5.47 -20.16
C ASP A 73 4.71 6.30 -20.46
N PHE A 74 4.56 7.45 -19.78
CA PHE A 74 3.51 8.44 -20.03
C PHE A 74 3.90 9.49 -21.07
N GLY A 75 5.09 9.40 -21.67
CA GLY A 75 5.60 10.41 -22.60
C GLY A 75 5.96 11.74 -21.94
N VAL A 76 6.13 11.78 -20.62
CA VAL A 76 6.50 12.98 -19.87
C VAL A 76 8.02 13.06 -19.77
N THR A 77 8.60 14.11 -20.38
CA THR A 77 10.03 14.40 -20.31
C THR A 77 10.31 15.54 -19.36
N ILE A 78 11.22 15.32 -18.42
CA ILE A 78 11.61 16.30 -17.41
C ILE A 78 13.03 16.82 -17.68
N PRO A 79 13.26 18.15 -17.66
CA PRO A 79 14.60 18.72 -17.90
C PRO A 79 15.65 18.29 -16.88
N MET A 80 15.23 17.96 -15.65
CA MET A 80 16.08 17.58 -14.51
C MET A 80 16.14 16.05 -14.30
N ALA A 81 15.93 15.27 -15.37
CA ALA A 81 16.04 13.81 -15.33
C ALA A 81 17.44 13.40 -14.83
N GLY A 82 17.50 12.54 -13.81
CA GLY A 82 18.76 12.01 -13.27
C GLY A 82 19.43 12.86 -12.17
N GLU A 83 18.93 14.06 -11.88
CA GLU A 83 19.59 14.96 -10.91
C GLU A 83 19.23 14.64 -9.45
N GLY A 84 18.05 14.08 -9.21
CA GLY A 84 17.58 13.79 -7.86
C GLY A 84 16.16 13.24 -7.85
N TRP A 85 15.63 13.02 -6.65
CA TRP A 85 14.25 12.60 -6.48
C TRP A 85 13.30 13.76 -6.82
N LEU A 86 12.10 13.47 -7.30
CA LEU A 86 11.05 14.47 -7.46
C LEU A 86 9.88 14.21 -6.53
N VAL A 87 9.29 15.28 -6.05
CA VAL A 87 7.95 15.26 -5.47
C VAL A 87 7.04 16.08 -6.36
N GLY A 88 6.19 15.39 -7.11
CA GLY A 88 5.35 15.96 -8.15
C GLY A 88 3.91 16.05 -7.71
N TYR A 89 3.27 17.19 -7.94
CA TYR A 89 1.82 17.34 -7.79
C TYR A 89 1.15 17.38 -9.15
N ILE A 90 0.15 16.53 -9.37
CA ILE A 90 -0.62 16.47 -10.61
C ILE A 90 -1.75 17.48 -10.47
N ALA A 91 -1.60 18.65 -11.09
CA ALA A 91 -2.55 19.73 -10.95
C ALA A 91 -3.88 19.37 -11.61
N PRO A 92 -5.02 19.64 -10.94
CA PRO A 92 -6.32 19.63 -11.60
C PRO A 92 -6.41 20.75 -12.65
N THR A 93 -7.35 20.63 -13.58
CA THR A 93 -7.61 21.65 -14.62
C THR A 93 -7.97 23.01 -14.00
N GLU A 94 -8.75 22.99 -12.92
CA GLU A 94 -9.11 24.17 -12.13
C GLU A 94 -8.54 24.04 -10.72
N CYS A 95 -7.71 25.00 -10.32
CA CYS A 95 -7.09 25.02 -8.99
C CYS A 95 -7.93 25.87 -8.05
N GLU A 96 -8.88 25.24 -7.36
CA GLU A 96 -9.68 25.88 -6.31
C GLU A 96 -8.92 25.98 -4.97
N SER A 97 -9.59 26.51 -3.94
CA SER A 97 -9.02 26.74 -2.60
C SER A 97 -8.32 25.52 -1.97
N LEU A 98 -8.81 24.30 -2.23
CA LEU A 98 -8.20 23.07 -1.73
C LEU A 98 -6.88 22.76 -2.45
N CYS A 99 -6.84 22.98 -3.76
CA CYS A 99 -5.62 22.85 -4.56
C CYS A 99 -4.55 23.88 -4.12
N GLU A 100 -4.95 25.13 -3.88
CA GLU A 100 -4.03 26.15 -3.39
C GLU A 100 -3.42 25.80 -2.01
N GLN A 101 -4.24 25.25 -1.12
CA GLN A 101 -3.80 24.76 0.19
C GLN A 101 -2.88 23.55 0.05
N GLN A 102 -3.21 22.58 -0.80
CA GLN A 102 -2.35 21.43 -1.08
C GLN A 102 -0.98 21.88 -1.62
N LEU A 103 -0.95 22.83 -2.56
CA LEU A 103 0.29 23.42 -3.06
C LEU A 103 1.06 24.18 -1.98
N HIS A 104 0.37 24.84 -1.05
CA HIS A 104 0.99 25.43 0.13
C HIS A 104 1.69 24.37 0.97
N TYR A 105 0.98 23.31 1.32
CA TYR A 105 1.51 22.22 2.12
C TYR A 105 2.60 21.41 1.43
N LEU A 106 2.53 21.22 0.11
CA LEU A 106 3.58 20.62 -0.69
C LEU A 106 4.89 21.42 -0.56
N ASN A 107 4.81 22.74 -0.73
CA ASN A 107 5.96 23.63 -0.56
C ASN A 107 6.50 23.62 0.87
N GLN A 108 5.63 23.68 1.88
CA GLN A 108 6.07 23.57 3.28
C GLN A 108 6.73 22.23 3.57
N SER A 109 6.19 21.15 3.00
CA SER A 109 6.76 19.81 3.14
C SER A 109 8.13 19.70 2.50
N TYR A 110 8.28 20.27 1.30
CA TYR A 110 9.55 20.37 0.60
C TYR A 110 10.60 21.13 1.44
N LEU A 111 10.24 22.29 2.00
CA LEU A 111 11.12 23.05 2.89
C LEU A 111 11.45 22.27 4.18
N ALA A 112 10.48 21.54 4.74
CA ALA A 112 10.65 20.74 5.94
C ALA A 112 11.58 19.51 5.74
N LEU A 113 11.95 19.17 4.51
CA LEU A 113 12.98 18.17 4.25
C LEU A 113 14.37 18.61 4.76
N GLY A 114 14.60 19.91 4.94
CA GLY A 114 15.87 20.45 5.45
C GLY A 114 17.03 20.05 4.55
N LYS A 115 18.06 19.38 5.10
CA LYS A 115 19.24 18.95 4.33
C LYS A 115 18.91 17.99 3.19
N ASN A 116 17.84 17.21 3.33
CA ASN A 116 17.41 16.30 2.28
C ASN A 116 16.83 17.02 1.05
N LYS A 117 16.46 18.30 1.19
CA LYS A 117 15.96 19.14 0.10
C LYS A 117 16.95 19.20 -1.07
N GLU A 118 18.25 19.16 -0.81
CA GLU A 118 19.30 19.21 -1.85
C GLU A 118 19.21 18.04 -2.85
N ARG A 119 18.57 16.94 -2.45
CA ARG A 119 18.41 15.71 -3.25
C ARG A 119 17.01 15.56 -3.82
N VAL A 120 16.14 16.55 -3.62
CA VAL A 120 14.74 16.53 -4.01
C VAL A 120 14.39 17.82 -4.76
N THR A 121 13.64 17.70 -5.84
CA THR A 121 13.02 18.85 -6.52
C THR A 121 11.50 18.74 -6.43
N ALA A 122 10.84 19.82 -6.04
CA ALA A 122 9.40 19.87 -6.00
C ALA A 122 8.85 20.42 -7.32
N VAL A 123 7.94 19.67 -7.94
CA VAL A 123 7.41 19.99 -9.27
C VAL A 123 5.88 19.96 -9.26
N VAL A 124 5.28 20.72 -10.17
CA VAL A 124 3.85 20.70 -10.41
C VAL A 124 3.62 20.40 -11.88
N PHE A 125 3.00 19.25 -12.14
CA PHE A 125 2.61 18.83 -13.47
C PHE A 125 1.30 19.50 -13.84
N VAL A 126 1.33 20.32 -14.90
CA VAL A 126 0.17 21.03 -15.44
C VAL A 126 -0.17 20.49 -16.83
N SER A 127 -1.42 20.66 -17.24
CA SER A 127 -1.84 20.41 -18.62
C SER A 127 -1.06 21.27 -19.60
N GLU A 128 -0.84 20.79 -20.81
CA GLU A 128 -0.07 21.52 -21.82
C GLU A 128 -0.72 22.88 -22.13
N GLY A 129 0.07 23.96 -22.09
CA GLY A 129 -0.41 25.32 -22.35
C GLY A 129 -1.24 25.94 -21.23
N ASN A 130 -1.52 25.21 -20.15
CA ASN A 130 -2.19 25.75 -18.97
C ASN A 130 -1.18 26.16 -17.89
N SER A 131 -1.26 27.41 -17.45
CA SER A 131 -0.69 27.82 -16.17
C SER A 131 -1.72 27.57 -15.07
N LEU A 132 -1.26 27.21 -13.86
CA LEU A 132 -2.12 27.22 -12.68
C LEU A 132 -2.82 28.59 -12.58
N SER A 133 -4.14 28.59 -12.66
CA SER A 133 -4.96 29.80 -12.56
C SER A 133 -4.92 30.30 -11.12
N GLY A 134 -4.18 31.38 -10.85
CA GLY A 134 -4.00 31.95 -9.51
C GLY A 134 -2.64 32.61 -9.33
N SER A 135 -2.45 33.32 -8.21
CA SER A 135 -1.14 33.90 -7.85
C SER A 135 -0.21 32.80 -7.33
N PHE A 136 0.20 31.89 -8.21
CA PHE A 136 1.23 30.91 -7.90
C PHE A 136 2.59 31.61 -7.76
N ASN A 137 2.90 32.03 -6.54
CA ASN A 137 4.18 32.66 -6.20
C ASN A 137 4.97 31.77 -5.23
N LYS A 138 5.43 30.62 -5.74
CA LYS A 138 6.25 29.67 -4.98
C LYS A 138 7.52 29.37 -5.78
N PRO A 139 8.63 30.08 -5.51
CA PRO A 139 9.85 29.97 -6.33
C PRO A 139 10.51 28.59 -6.26
N GLU A 140 10.18 27.81 -5.24
CA GLU A 140 10.71 26.47 -4.99
C GLU A 140 9.96 25.37 -5.76
N LEU A 141 8.83 25.69 -6.38
CA LEU A 141 8.02 24.74 -7.14
C LEU A 141 8.19 25.02 -8.64
N SER A 142 8.71 24.04 -9.36
CA SER A 142 8.87 24.14 -10.82
C SER A 142 7.62 23.65 -11.54
N LEU A 143 7.12 24.41 -12.51
CA LEU A 143 6.01 23.98 -13.36
C LEU A 143 6.54 23.12 -14.51
N LEU A 144 5.93 21.97 -14.74
CA LEU A 144 6.28 21.04 -15.81
C LEU A 144 5.01 20.65 -16.58
N ALA A 145 5.13 20.51 -17.90
CA ALA A 145 4.09 19.86 -18.70
C ALA A 145 4.03 18.36 -18.37
N GLY A 146 2.90 17.72 -18.66
CA GLY A 146 2.71 16.29 -18.38
C GLY A 146 1.50 15.97 -17.51
N GLY A 147 0.75 16.98 -17.06
CA GLY A 147 -0.40 16.79 -16.18
C GLY A 147 -1.50 15.92 -16.80
N ASP A 148 -1.79 16.14 -18.08
CA ASP A 148 -2.83 15.39 -18.80
C ASP A 148 -2.43 13.91 -18.98
N GLN A 149 -1.16 13.68 -19.31
CA GLN A 149 -0.60 12.34 -19.50
C GLN A 149 -0.61 11.55 -18.19
N LEU A 150 -0.19 12.17 -17.09
CA LEU A 150 -0.21 11.51 -15.77
C LEU A 150 -1.63 11.30 -15.24
N SER A 151 -2.57 12.18 -15.59
CA SER A 151 -3.98 12.05 -15.19
C SER A 151 -4.69 10.85 -15.82
N THR A 152 -4.04 10.11 -16.74
CA THR A 152 -4.57 8.85 -17.30
C THR A 152 -4.51 7.69 -16.31
N GLU A 153 -3.52 7.69 -15.41
CA GLU A 153 -3.31 6.64 -14.41
C GLU A 153 -3.55 7.14 -12.98
N PHE A 154 -3.18 8.40 -12.70
CA PHE A 154 -3.28 8.98 -11.37
C PHE A 154 -4.45 9.94 -11.26
N ALA A 155 -5.11 9.96 -10.12
CA ALA A 155 -6.20 10.91 -9.91
C ALA A 155 -5.67 12.36 -9.90
N PRO A 156 -6.43 13.34 -10.43
CA PRO A 156 -6.09 14.76 -10.28
C PRO A 156 -5.90 15.14 -8.82
N ALA A 157 -5.05 16.14 -8.56
CA ALA A 157 -4.68 16.57 -7.22
C ALA A 157 -3.95 15.51 -6.37
N SER A 158 -3.36 14.50 -6.99
CA SER A 158 -2.48 13.54 -6.31
C SER A 158 -1.04 14.01 -6.28
N ILE A 159 -0.28 13.57 -5.27
CA ILE A 159 1.16 13.77 -5.19
C ILE A 159 1.85 12.45 -5.51
N VAL A 160 2.87 12.50 -6.35
CA VAL A 160 3.70 11.36 -6.72
C VAL A 160 5.15 11.60 -6.29
N ILE A 161 5.78 10.60 -5.68
CA ILE A 161 7.22 10.57 -5.44
C ILE A 161 7.87 9.80 -6.57
N ILE A 162 8.85 10.43 -7.20
CA ILE A 162 9.54 9.92 -8.38
C ILE A 162 11.02 9.79 -8.05
N ASP A 163 11.64 8.67 -8.44
CA ASP A 163 13.07 8.45 -8.23
C ASP A 163 13.94 9.19 -9.28
N PRO A 164 15.27 9.23 -9.12
CA PRO A 164 16.15 9.90 -10.09
C PRO A 164 16.11 9.30 -11.50
N LEU A 165 15.67 8.05 -11.66
CA LEU A 165 15.53 7.39 -12.96
C LEU A 165 14.16 7.64 -13.60
N GLY A 166 13.29 8.41 -12.94
CA GLY A 166 11.95 8.74 -13.42
C GLY A 166 10.89 7.70 -13.07
N GLN A 167 11.19 6.71 -12.22
CA GLN A 167 10.23 5.73 -11.73
C GLN A 167 9.25 6.40 -10.76
N LEU A 168 7.95 6.25 -10.99
CA LEU A 168 6.93 6.63 -10.02
C LEU A 168 6.92 5.57 -8.90
N VAL A 169 7.30 5.97 -7.70
CA VAL A 169 7.54 5.04 -6.57
C VAL A 169 6.34 5.00 -5.64
N MET A 170 5.73 6.15 -5.36
CA MET A 170 4.67 6.26 -4.35
C MET A 170 3.67 7.34 -4.72
N GLU A 171 2.40 7.07 -4.50
CA GLU A 171 1.29 7.99 -4.67
C GLU A 171 0.69 8.39 -3.31
N TYR A 172 0.33 9.65 -3.19
CA TYR A 172 -0.59 10.18 -2.19
C TYR A 172 -1.81 10.71 -2.92
N LYS A 173 -2.92 9.96 -2.81
CA LYS A 173 -4.20 10.32 -3.43
C LYS A 173 -4.70 11.67 -2.93
N SER A 174 -5.45 12.37 -3.76
CA SER A 174 -6.14 13.60 -3.37
C SER A 174 -6.98 13.40 -2.12
N VAL A 175 -6.95 14.38 -1.20
CA VAL A 175 -7.87 14.43 -0.06
C VAL A 175 -9.05 15.34 -0.38
N SER A 176 -10.22 15.06 0.21
CA SER A 176 -11.41 15.91 0.07
C SER A 176 -11.60 16.88 1.23
N ASP A 177 -10.98 16.61 2.38
CA ASP A 177 -11.08 17.44 3.59
C ASP A 177 -9.74 18.17 3.85
N PRO A 178 -9.74 19.52 3.90
CA PRO A 178 -8.55 20.31 4.25
C PRO A 178 -7.85 19.87 5.53
N SER A 179 -8.59 19.32 6.51
CA SER A 179 -8.02 18.86 7.79
C SER A 179 -7.00 17.71 7.60
N GLN A 180 -7.13 16.93 6.52
CA GLN A 180 -6.28 15.78 6.21
C GLN A 180 -4.95 16.18 5.57
N LEU A 181 -4.84 17.40 5.00
CA LEU A 181 -3.66 17.90 4.29
C LEU A 181 -2.41 17.88 5.18
N VAL A 182 -2.55 18.26 6.45
CA VAL A 182 -1.45 18.28 7.42
C VAL A 182 -0.96 16.87 7.71
N GLY A 183 -1.87 15.91 7.85
CA GLY A 183 -1.55 14.50 8.08
C GLY A 183 -0.81 13.90 6.89
N GLN A 184 -1.34 14.11 5.69
CA GLN A 184 -0.73 13.65 4.44
C GLN A 184 0.69 14.22 4.26
N SER A 185 0.85 15.53 4.50
CA SER A 185 2.16 16.21 4.43
C SER A 185 3.20 15.61 5.36
N LYS A 186 2.83 15.33 6.62
CA LYS A 186 3.72 14.69 7.59
C LYS A 186 4.10 13.28 7.16
N GLY A 187 3.13 12.50 6.67
CA GLY A 187 3.35 11.16 6.12
C GLY A 187 4.34 11.19 4.96
N MET A 188 4.13 12.10 4.01
CA MET A 188 5.01 12.31 2.85
C MET A 188 6.44 12.67 3.25
N ILE A 189 6.64 13.61 4.17
CA ILE A 189 7.98 13.97 4.65
C ILE A 189 8.68 12.76 5.28
N HIS A 190 7.95 11.97 6.07
CA HIS A 190 8.49 10.81 6.74
C HIS A 190 8.90 9.72 5.74
N ASP A 191 8.08 9.44 4.75
CA ASP A 191 8.35 8.42 3.74
C ASP A 191 9.47 8.86 2.79
N LEU A 192 9.49 10.12 2.36
CA LEU A 192 10.62 10.70 1.60
C LEU A 192 11.93 10.54 2.38
N ARG A 193 11.96 10.84 3.68
CA ARG A 193 13.17 10.68 4.51
C ARG A 193 13.63 9.22 4.57
N LYS A 194 12.70 8.26 4.63
CA LYS A 194 13.04 6.83 4.58
C LYS A 194 13.62 6.44 3.21
N LEU A 195 12.95 6.83 2.13
CA LEU A 195 13.39 6.55 0.76
C LEU A 195 14.78 7.13 0.50
N LEU A 196 15.01 8.39 0.86
CA LEU A 196 16.31 9.05 0.70
C LEU A 196 17.41 8.45 1.57
N LYS A 197 17.08 7.92 2.75
CA LYS A 197 18.06 7.22 3.61
C LYS A 197 18.52 5.90 2.99
N LEU A 198 17.62 5.21 2.29
CA LEU A 198 17.91 3.94 1.61
C LEU A 198 18.52 4.15 0.21
N SER A 199 18.15 5.25 -0.45
CA SER A 199 18.67 5.61 -1.77
C SER A 199 20.10 6.13 -1.69
N ARG A 200 21.00 5.50 -2.43
CA ARG A 200 22.38 5.94 -2.64
C ARG A 200 22.54 6.85 -3.87
N VAL A 201 21.46 7.02 -4.64
CA VAL A 201 21.40 7.83 -5.86
C VAL A 201 20.65 9.13 -5.57
N GLY A 202 21.12 10.22 -6.16
CA GLY A 202 20.84 11.61 -5.75
C GLY A 202 21.82 12.03 -4.69
#